data_AF-A0A2H0FT91-F1
#
_entry.id   AF-A0A2H0FT91-F1
#
_cell.length_a   1.000
_cell.length_b   1.000
_cell.length_c   1.000
_cell.angle_alpha   90.00
_cell.angle_beta   90.00
_cell.angle_gamma   90.00
#
_symmetry.space_group_name_H-M   'P 1'
#
loop_
_entity.id
_entity.type
_entity.pdbx_description
1 polymer ?
#
loop_
_entity_poly.entity_id
_entity_poly.type
_entity_poly.pdbx_seq_one_letter_code
_entity_poly.pdbx_strand_id
1 'polypeptide(L)'
;MKLKKKFKFSDGFQVWRIKITDTDKLFIETRDTEKMKAYFHCYDLLSGKKIFSEFMMSEIFWLGIEAIKGDIVFFHRYTKPDMPGHRGIFAFDINTQKVLWEDESYSFSFIKNDLIYVFKDRFEGRYYYTLNIKTGEIIDELGEISDEIKVLRDEAELMIDYSNYNFPERYLSSEVEKIDAIIKEETANVEISNSVDYVIYDDLLMFNYHQIVGRKELTNKLKAFDLLKGKEIYSEVLNKSANAYAPDSFFLYKNMAIILKEKNEVIIMEIKN
;
A
#
# COMPACT_ATOMS: atom_id res chain seq x y z
N MET A 1 -3.42 -25.88 -7.37
CA MET A 1 -3.69 -24.57 -6.74
C MET A 1 -5.17 -24.23 -6.63
N LYS A 2 -5.50 -23.41 -5.62
CA LYS A 2 -6.82 -22.82 -5.35
C LYS A 2 -6.66 -21.44 -4.72
N LEU A 3 -7.53 -20.51 -5.09
CA LEU A 3 -7.71 -19.23 -4.38
C LEU A 3 -8.89 -19.34 -3.43
N LYS A 4 -8.66 -19.15 -2.13
CA LYS A 4 -9.71 -19.17 -1.11
C LYS A 4 -9.90 -17.77 -0.57
N LYS A 5 -11.09 -17.18 -0.78
CA LYS A 5 -11.45 -15.92 -0.13
C LYS A 5 -11.37 -16.04 1.39
N LYS A 6 -10.60 -15.14 2.02
CA LYS A 6 -10.42 -15.09 3.47
C LYS A 6 -11.41 -14.13 4.09
N PHE A 7 -11.32 -12.87 3.69
CA PHE A 7 -12.24 -11.83 4.11
C PHE A 7 -12.29 -10.73 3.05
N LYS A 8 -13.17 -9.77 3.28
CA LYS A 8 -13.24 -8.53 2.52
C LYS A 8 -13.40 -7.38 3.49
N PHE A 9 -12.83 -6.24 3.14
CA PHE A 9 -13.04 -4.97 3.82
C PHE A 9 -13.79 -4.01 2.90
N SER A 10 -14.80 -3.34 3.44
CA SER A 10 -15.40 -2.14 2.85
C SER A 10 -16.17 -1.41 3.95
N ASP A 11 -16.05 -0.08 3.96
CA ASP A 11 -16.78 0.84 4.82
C ASP A 11 -17.62 1.85 4.01
N GLY A 12 -17.66 1.69 2.69
CA GLY A 12 -18.34 2.59 1.76
C GLY A 12 -17.51 3.82 1.33
N PHE A 13 -16.34 4.05 1.93
CA PHE A 13 -15.46 5.16 1.58
C PHE A 13 -14.36 4.73 0.60
N GLN A 14 -13.74 5.71 -0.04
CA GLN A 14 -12.62 5.45 -0.94
C GLN A 14 -11.42 4.94 -0.13
N VAL A 15 -10.89 3.79 -0.49
CA VAL A 15 -9.60 3.28 -0.03
C VAL A 15 -8.51 4.18 -0.59
N TRP A 16 -7.82 4.85 0.31
CA TRP A 16 -6.76 5.80 -0.01
C TRP A 16 -5.38 5.15 0.04
N ARG A 17 -5.19 4.21 0.97
CA ARG A 17 -3.91 3.53 1.15
C ARG A 17 -4.11 2.14 1.74
N ILE A 18 -3.28 1.21 1.29
CA ILE A 18 -3.15 -0.14 1.84
C ILE A 18 -1.68 -0.34 2.19
N LYS A 19 -1.40 -0.80 3.41
CA LYS A 19 -0.07 -1.19 3.87
C LYS A 19 -0.16 -2.49 4.65
N ILE A 20 0.90 -3.28 4.62
CA ILE A 20 1.05 -4.46 5.46
C ILE A 20 2.19 -4.19 6.44
N THR A 21 1.94 -4.42 7.73
CA THR A 21 2.95 -4.28 8.78
C THR A 21 3.97 -5.41 8.72
N ASP A 22 5.13 -5.24 9.33
CA ASP A 22 6.16 -6.29 9.47
C ASP A 22 5.67 -7.52 10.27
N THR A 23 4.52 -7.39 10.93
CA THR A 23 3.86 -8.37 11.80
C THR A 23 2.58 -8.95 11.18
N ASP A 24 2.44 -8.88 9.86
CA ASP A 24 1.34 -9.45 9.08
C ASP A 24 -0.05 -8.86 9.39
N LYS A 25 -0.13 -7.55 9.63
CA LYS A 25 -1.41 -6.84 9.76
C LYS A 25 -1.70 -6.01 8.52
N LEU A 26 -2.93 -6.10 8.03
CA LEU A 26 -3.45 -5.26 6.96
C LEU A 26 -3.93 -3.93 7.55
N PHE A 27 -3.24 -2.85 7.20
CA PHE A 27 -3.60 -1.49 7.57
C PHE A 27 -4.21 -0.77 6.37
N ILE A 28 -5.42 -0.25 6.54
CA ILE A 28 -6.20 0.40 5.47
C ILE A 28 -6.56 1.81 5.93
N GLU A 29 -6.27 2.78 5.07
CA GLU A 29 -6.76 4.15 5.18
C GLU A 29 -7.90 4.33 4.18
N THR A 30 -9.04 4.81 4.65
CA THR A 30 -10.15 5.26 3.80
C THR A 30 -10.43 6.74 4.03
N ARG A 31 -11.04 7.40 3.04
CA ARG A 31 -11.41 8.82 3.13
C ARG A 31 -12.84 9.09 2.70
N ASP A 32 -13.55 9.81 3.56
CA ASP A 32 -14.77 10.53 3.22
C ASP A 32 -14.37 11.94 2.76
N THR A 33 -14.32 12.13 1.44
CA THR A 33 -13.95 13.41 0.84
C THR A 33 -15.03 14.47 0.98
N GLU A 34 -16.29 14.08 1.21
CA GLU A 34 -17.40 15.02 1.39
C GLU A 34 -17.35 15.64 2.80
N LYS A 35 -17.13 14.81 3.81
CA LYS A 35 -17.06 15.27 5.21
C LYS A 35 -15.64 15.61 5.66
N MET A 36 -14.66 15.43 4.79
CA MET A 36 -13.25 15.58 5.09
C MET A 36 -12.89 14.77 6.34
N LYS A 37 -13.03 13.44 6.24
CA LYS A 37 -12.60 12.52 7.29
C LYS A 37 -11.74 11.40 6.74
N ALA A 38 -10.72 11.01 7.48
CA ALA A 38 -9.90 9.83 7.25
C ALA A 38 -10.21 8.82 8.36
N TYR A 39 -10.34 7.57 7.96
CA TYR A 39 -10.56 6.46 8.85
C TYR A 39 -9.45 5.43 8.66
N PHE A 40 -9.05 4.84 9.78
CA PHE A 40 -8.04 3.80 9.80
C PHE A 40 -8.66 2.49 10.27
N HIS A 41 -8.26 1.42 9.60
CA HIS A 41 -8.73 0.07 9.88
C HIS A 41 -7.53 -0.86 9.90
N CYS A 42 -7.56 -1.82 10.82
CA CYS A 42 -6.50 -2.80 10.94
C CYS A 42 -7.08 -4.20 11.16
N TYR A 43 -6.57 -5.15 10.39
CA TYR A 43 -6.96 -6.55 10.45
C TYR A 43 -5.71 -7.41 10.56
N ASP A 44 -5.78 -8.46 11.35
CA ASP A 44 -4.80 -9.56 11.26
C ASP A 44 -4.97 -10.23 9.89
N LEU A 45 -3.91 -10.24 9.06
CA LEU A 45 -4.02 -10.66 7.66
C LEU A 45 -4.32 -12.16 7.54
N LEU A 46 -3.74 -12.97 8.43
CA LEU A 46 -3.84 -14.44 8.40
C LEU A 46 -5.23 -14.94 8.82
N SER A 47 -5.74 -14.43 9.94
CA SER A 47 -7.04 -14.84 10.50
C SER A 47 -8.20 -14.03 9.92
N GLY A 48 -7.96 -12.83 9.41
CA GLY A 48 -8.99 -11.86 9.04
C GLY A 48 -9.67 -11.22 10.25
N LYS A 49 -9.15 -11.44 11.46
CA LYS A 49 -9.71 -10.85 12.68
C LYS A 49 -9.47 -9.34 12.65
N LYS A 50 -10.56 -8.57 12.78
CA LYS A 50 -10.50 -7.13 12.99
C LYS A 50 -9.76 -6.82 14.30
N ILE A 51 -8.73 -5.97 14.22
CA ILE A 51 -8.01 -5.41 15.36
C ILE A 51 -8.73 -4.13 15.79
N PHE A 52 -8.93 -3.21 14.84
CA PHE A 52 -9.82 -2.05 14.99
C PHE A 52 -10.39 -1.64 13.63
N SER A 53 -11.43 -0.80 13.65
CA SER A 53 -12.06 -0.25 12.45
C SER A 53 -12.64 1.12 12.77
N GLU A 54 -12.66 1.99 11.76
CA GLU A 54 -13.19 3.36 11.85
C GLU A 54 -12.47 4.18 12.93
N PHE A 55 -11.20 3.86 13.19
CA PHE A 55 -10.39 4.67 14.09
C PHE A 55 -10.15 6.03 13.43
N MET A 56 -10.51 7.09 14.15
CA MET A 56 -10.30 8.47 13.76
C MET A 56 -9.34 9.12 14.74
N MET A 57 -8.51 10.01 14.21
CA MET A 57 -7.64 10.85 15.03
C MET A 57 -8.32 12.19 15.32
N SER A 58 -7.78 12.95 16.28
CA SER A 58 -8.31 14.26 16.67
C SER A 58 -8.30 15.25 15.49
N GLU A 59 -7.25 15.22 14.67
CA GLU A 59 -7.24 15.83 13.34
C GLU A 59 -7.66 14.82 12.29
N ILE A 60 -8.76 15.10 11.58
CA ILE A 60 -9.51 14.02 10.95
C ILE A 60 -9.15 13.80 9.49
N PHE A 61 -8.68 14.81 8.73
CA PHE A 61 -8.46 14.67 7.26
C PHE A 61 -7.05 14.92 6.76
N TRP A 62 -6.35 15.86 7.37
CA TRP A 62 -5.07 16.36 6.90
C TRP A 62 -3.90 15.61 7.52
N LEU A 63 -4.04 14.29 7.55
CA LEU A 63 -3.01 13.36 7.99
C LEU A 63 -2.52 12.53 6.82
N GLY A 64 -1.26 12.13 6.86
CA GLY A 64 -0.71 11.11 5.99
C GLY A 64 0.16 10.15 6.77
N ILE A 65 0.36 8.94 6.24
CA ILE A 65 1.29 7.95 6.81
C ILE A 65 2.66 8.20 6.20
N GLU A 66 3.67 8.34 7.04
CA GLU A 66 5.08 8.45 6.66
C GLU A 66 5.73 7.07 6.58
N ALA A 67 5.57 6.27 7.64
CA ALA A 67 6.15 4.94 7.73
C ALA A 67 5.38 4.03 8.67
N ILE A 68 5.64 2.73 8.56
CA ILE A 68 5.22 1.73 9.53
C ILE A 68 6.47 0.94 9.90
N LYS A 69 6.71 0.75 11.20
CA LYS A 69 7.80 -0.09 11.71
C LYS A 69 7.26 -0.99 12.81
N GLY A 70 7.29 -2.29 12.60
CA GLY A 70 6.55 -3.23 13.45
C GLY A 70 5.06 -2.87 13.48
N ASP A 71 4.53 -2.60 14.68
CA ASP A 71 3.12 -2.23 14.90
C ASP A 71 2.91 -0.74 15.19
N ILE A 72 3.93 0.09 14.94
CA ILE A 72 3.85 1.54 15.13
C ILE A 72 3.73 2.22 13.77
N VAL A 73 2.69 3.04 13.63
CA VAL A 73 2.46 3.86 12.44
C VAL A 73 2.91 5.28 12.74
N PHE A 74 3.74 5.82 11.87
CA PHE A 74 4.20 7.20 11.91
C PHE A 74 3.39 8.02 10.94
N PHE A 75 2.84 9.10 11.43
CA PHE A 75 2.02 10.01 10.64
C PHE A 75 2.62 11.40 10.64
N HIS A 76 2.30 12.15 9.60
CA HIS A 76 2.52 13.58 9.52
C HIS A 76 1.18 14.33 9.37
N ARG A 77 1.22 15.63 9.63
CA ARG A 77 0.13 16.56 9.36
C ARG A 77 0.47 17.39 8.12
N TYR A 78 -0.56 17.76 7.35
CA TYR A 78 -0.39 18.76 6.31
C TYR A 78 -0.57 20.16 6.89
N THR A 79 0.34 21.07 6.55
CA THR A 79 0.29 22.46 7.04
C THR A 79 -0.97 23.20 6.57
N LYS A 80 -1.42 22.93 5.35
CA LYS A 80 -2.69 23.41 4.78
C LYS A 80 -3.20 22.42 3.72
N PRO A 81 -4.51 22.43 3.40
CA PRO A 81 -5.10 21.62 2.32
C PRO A 81 -4.35 21.70 0.98
N ASP A 82 -3.83 22.88 0.67
CA ASP A 82 -3.24 23.29 -0.60
C ASP A 82 -1.71 23.34 -0.56
N MET A 83 -1.09 23.07 0.59
CA MET A 83 0.36 23.13 0.77
C MET A 83 0.91 21.75 1.17
N PRO A 84 1.71 21.10 0.30
CA PRO A 84 2.19 19.73 0.52
C PRO A 84 3.29 19.63 1.60
N GLY A 85 3.50 20.70 2.39
CA GLY A 85 4.49 20.69 3.46
C GLY A 85 4.06 19.77 4.59
N HIS A 86 4.75 18.63 4.72
CA HIS A 86 4.61 17.72 5.85
C HIS A 86 5.19 18.38 7.09
N ARG A 87 4.39 18.45 8.16
CA ARG A 87 4.80 19.01 9.44
C ARG A 87 4.32 18.12 10.56
N GLY A 88 5.15 18.06 11.60
CA GLY A 88 4.88 17.27 12.77
C GLY A 88 5.01 15.79 12.47
N ILE A 89 5.21 15.04 13.54
CA ILE A 89 5.25 13.60 13.53
C ILE A 89 4.56 13.09 14.78
N PHE A 90 3.79 12.02 14.65
CA PHE A 90 3.32 11.29 15.81
C PHE A 90 3.33 9.79 15.56
N ALA A 91 3.53 9.06 16.64
CA ALA A 91 3.60 7.61 16.64
C ALA A 91 2.31 7.04 17.22
N PHE A 92 1.66 6.16 16.46
CA PHE A 92 0.46 5.46 16.89
C PHE A 92 0.74 3.96 16.99
N ASP A 93 0.47 3.37 18.14
CA ASP A 93 0.60 1.93 18.35
C ASP A 93 -0.71 1.20 18.01
N ILE A 94 -0.65 0.30 17.02
CA ILE A 94 -1.80 -0.46 16.51
C ILE A 94 -2.46 -1.32 17.59
N ASN A 95 -1.66 -1.89 18.48
CA ASN A 95 -2.13 -2.89 19.45
C ASN A 95 -2.91 -2.23 20.60
N THR A 96 -2.37 -1.13 21.14
CA THR A 96 -2.98 -0.37 22.23
C THR A 96 -3.97 0.68 21.75
N GLN A 97 -3.94 1.01 20.45
CA GLN A 97 -4.77 2.05 19.81
C GLN A 97 -4.55 3.42 20.46
N LYS A 98 -3.30 3.72 20.80
CA LYS A 98 -2.91 4.97 21.46
C LYS A 98 -1.81 5.67 20.67
N VAL A 99 -1.87 7.00 20.69
CA VAL A 99 -0.72 7.82 20.36
C VAL A 99 0.31 7.63 21.46
N LEU A 100 1.50 7.17 21.10
CA LEU A 100 2.62 6.97 22.02
C LEU A 100 3.26 8.32 22.37
N TRP A 101 3.48 9.13 21.36
CA TRP A 101 4.06 10.46 21.45
C TRP A 101 3.77 11.25 20.17
N GLU A 102 3.85 12.57 20.26
CA GLU A 102 3.74 13.48 19.13
C GLU A 102 4.68 14.67 19.31
N ASP A 103 5.18 15.20 18.19
CA ASP A 103 5.97 16.42 18.15
C ASP A 103 5.60 17.21 16.88
N GLU A 104 5.16 18.45 17.04
CA GLU A 104 4.73 19.33 15.93
C GLU A 104 5.88 20.11 15.27
N SER A 105 7.06 20.03 15.87
CA SER A 105 8.24 20.82 15.50
C SER A 105 9.12 20.10 14.48
N TYR A 106 9.04 18.77 14.41
CA TYR A 106 9.83 17.95 13.48
C TYR A 106 9.06 17.52 12.24
N SER A 107 9.76 17.38 11.12
CA SER A 107 9.27 16.69 9.92
C SER A 107 10.01 15.37 9.73
N PHE A 108 9.29 14.32 9.36
CA PHE A 108 9.84 13.00 9.11
C PHE A 108 10.81 13.00 7.92
N SER A 109 11.89 12.22 8.02
CA SER A 109 12.79 11.95 6.90
C SER A 109 12.82 10.47 6.53
N PHE A 110 13.24 9.58 7.43
CA PHE A 110 13.27 8.12 7.22
C PHE A 110 13.47 7.39 8.56
N ILE A 111 13.38 6.06 8.55
CA ILE A 111 13.69 5.20 9.71
C ILE A 111 14.90 4.34 9.37
N LYS A 112 15.87 4.26 10.28
CA LYS A 112 17.03 3.37 10.17
C LYS A 112 17.45 2.87 11.55
N ASN A 113 17.70 1.57 11.69
CA ASN A 113 18.18 0.95 12.94
C ASN A 113 17.34 1.34 14.18
N ASP A 114 16.01 1.31 14.04
CA ASP A 114 15.04 1.68 15.08
C ASP A 114 15.15 3.14 15.60
N LEU A 115 15.79 4.01 14.82
CA LEU A 115 15.80 5.46 15.00
C LEU A 115 15.00 6.14 13.90
N ILE A 116 14.29 7.20 14.27
CA ILE A 116 13.60 8.06 13.32
C ILE A 116 14.50 9.26 13.04
N TYR A 117 14.83 9.46 11.77
CA TYR A 117 15.53 10.64 11.31
C TYR A 117 14.50 11.70 10.99
N VAL A 118 14.67 12.87 11.60
CA VAL A 118 13.78 14.01 11.43
C VAL A 118 14.57 15.29 11.20
N PHE A 119 13.90 16.33 10.72
CA PHE A 119 14.52 17.63 10.54
C PHE A 119 13.61 18.78 10.96
N LYS A 120 14.24 19.93 11.17
CA LYS A 120 13.62 21.25 11.26
C LYS A 120 14.12 22.10 10.10
N ASP A 121 13.20 22.68 9.33
CA ASP A 121 13.57 23.69 8.35
C ASP A 121 14.07 24.95 9.10
N ARG A 122 15.18 25.52 8.63
CA ARG A 122 15.72 26.80 9.10
C ARG A 122 15.58 27.85 8.01
N PHE A 123 15.98 29.09 8.31
CA PHE A 123 16.03 30.15 7.29
C PHE A 123 16.91 29.75 6.09
N GLU A 124 18.05 29.12 6.39
CA GLU A 124 18.89 28.44 5.42
C GLU A 124 19.05 26.98 5.82
N GLY A 125 18.72 26.06 4.91
CA GLY A 125 18.94 24.63 5.10
C GLY A 125 18.03 23.96 6.14
N ARG A 126 18.49 22.79 6.60
CA ARG A 126 17.79 21.91 7.53
C ARG A 126 18.73 21.47 8.64
N TYR A 127 18.20 21.40 9.84
CA TYR A 127 18.90 20.85 10.99
C TYR A 127 18.28 19.52 11.38
N TYR A 128 19.11 18.48 11.48
CA TYR A 128 18.69 17.10 11.60
C TYR A 128 18.85 16.57 13.03
N TYR A 129 17.98 15.62 13.37
CA TYR A 129 17.94 14.96 14.67
C TYR A 129 17.63 13.47 14.46
N THR A 130 17.96 12.64 15.46
CA THR A 130 17.39 11.31 15.58
C THR A 130 16.49 11.22 16.81
N LEU A 131 15.35 10.55 16.66
CA LEU A 131 14.40 10.32 17.75
C LEU A 131 14.30 8.82 18.07
N ASN A 132 14.05 8.52 19.33
CA ASN A 132 13.67 7.18 19.76
C ASN A 132 12.28 6.83 19.19
N ILE A 133 12.17 5.67 18.55
CA ILE A 133 10.95 5.26 17.86
C ILE A 133 9.73 5.10 18.79
N LYS A 134 9.94 4.77 20.06
CA LYS A 134 8.88 4.50 21.05
C LYS A 134 8.54 5.68 21.93
N THR A 135 9.49 6.57 22.20
CA THR A 135 9.31 7.69 23.15
C THR A 135 9.28 9.06 22.49
N GLY A 136 9.81 9.20 21.27
CA GLY A 136 9.95 10.49 20.60
C GLY A 136 11.08 11.37 21.17
N GLU A 137 11.81 10.87 22.17
CA GLU A 137 12.93 11.59 22.77
C GLU A 137 14.09 11.70 21.79
N ILE A 138 14.76 12.85 21.82
CA ILE A 138 15.97 13.08 21.02
C ILE A 138 17.06 12.12 21.51
N ILE A 139 17.62 11.36 20.56
CA ILE A 139 18.79 10.51 20.78
C ILE A 139 20.06 11.25 20.37
N ASP A 140 20.00 12.01 19.26
CA ASP A 140 21.15 12.77 18.76
C ASP A 140 20.74 14.04 18.01
N GLU A 141 21.57 15.07 18.11
CA GLU A 141 21.49 16.34 17.37
C GLU A 141 22.55 16.33 16.26
N LEU A 142 22.13 15.96 15.06
CA LEU A 142 23.05 15.68 13.95
C LEU A 142 23.61 16.94 13.29
N GLY A 143 22.93 18.08 13.43
CA GLY A 143 23.36 19.32 12.80
C GLY A 143 22.88 19.49 11.36
N GLU A 144 23.62 20.31 10.60
CA GLU A 144 23.30 20.65 9.21
C GLU A 144 24.11 19.76 8.24
N ILE A 145 23.87 18.45 8.30
CA ILE A 145 24.63 17.41 7.59
C ILE A 145 23.84 16.80 6.42
N SER A 146 23.38 17.65 5.50
CA SER A 146 22.40 17.24 4.46
C SER A 146 22.93 16.16 3.51
N ASP A 147 24.22 16.16 3.20
CA ASP A 147 24.82 15.19 2.27
C ASP A 147 24.96 13.80 2.90
N GLU A 148 25.40 13.73 4.16
CA GLU A 148 25.48 12.49 4.94
C GLU A 148 24.09 11.90 5.17
N ILE A 149 23.09 12.74 5.45
CA ILE A 149 21.69 12.33 5.60
C ILE A 149 21.16 11.68 4.33
N LYS A 150 21.53 12.21 3.17
CA LYS A 150 21.12 11.62 1.88
C LYS A 150 21.68 10.21 1.73
N VAL A 151 22.97 10.00 2.03
CA VAL A 151 23.59 8.66 1.99
C VAL A 151 22.89 7.70 2.95
N LEU A 152 22.63 8.14 4.19
CA LEU A 152 21.94 7.32 5.19
C LEU A 152 20.50 6.96 4.78
N ARG A 153 19.79 7.88 4.10
CA ARG A 153 18.45 7.61 3.58
C ARG A 153 18.51 6.57 2.46
N ASP A 154 19.41 6.75 1.50
CA ASP A 154 19.56 5.83 0.38
C ASP A 154 19.93 4.42 0.90
N GLU A 155 20.79 4.32 1.93
CA GLU A 155 21.05 3.06 2.65
C GLU A 155 19.81 2.48 3.33
N ALA A 156 18.99 3.32 3.98
CA ALA A 156 17.76 2.88 4.64
C ALA A 156 16.73 2.34 3.65
N GLU A 157 16.60 2.96 2.48
CA GLU A 157 15.73 2.50 1.39
C GLU A 157 16.15 1.13 0.85
N LEU A 158 17.46 0.91 0.67
CA LEU A 158 18.01 -0.38 0.22
C LEU A 158 17.82 -1.51 1.24
N MET A 159 17.63 -1.19 2.52
CA MET A 159 17.38 -2.16 3.58
C MET A 159 15.90 -2.55 3.74
N ILE A 160 14.98 -1.92 3.00
CA ILE A 160 13.57 -2.30 3.06
C ILE A 160 13.39 -3.68 2.44
N ASP A 161 12.90 -4.62 3.25
CA ASP A 161 12.66 -6.00 2.82
C ASP A 161 11.32 -6.13 2.10
N TYR A 162 11.38 -6.24 0.77
CA TYR A 162 10.24 -6.53 -0.09
C TYR A 162 10.14 -8.02 -0.48
N SER A 163 10.94 -8.92 0.08
CA SER A 163 10.99 -10.35 -0.31
C SER A 163 9.65 -11.09 -0.19
N ASN A 164 8.78 -10.60 0.70
CA ASN A 164 7.44 -11.14 0.86
C ASN A 164 6.42 -10.59 -0.14
N TYR A 165 6.75 -9.52 -0.88
CA TYR A 165 5.86 -8.89 -1.83
C TYR A 165 6.14 -9.36 -3.25
N ASN A 166 5.08 -9.64 -4.01
CA ASN A 166 5.16 -9.74 -5.46
C ASN A 166 4.16 -8.76 -6.07
N PHE A 167 4.68 -7.73 -6.72
CA PHE A 167 3.87 -6.74 -7.42
C PHE A 167 3.68 -7.16 -8.88
N PRO A 168 2.52 -6.84 -9.48
CA PRO A 168 2.33 -7.07 -10.91
C PRO A 168 3.34 -6.30 -11.74
N GLU A 169 3.90 -6.96 -12.74
CA GLU A 169 4.74 -6.35 -13.75
C GLU A 169 3.96 -6.15 -15.04
N ARG A 170 4.39 -5.17 -15.83
CA ARG A 170 3.82 -4.92 -17.13
C ARG A 170 4.17 -6.07 -18.08
N TYR A 171 3.15 -6.71 -18.64
CA TYR A 171 3.32 -7.73 -19.67
C TYR A 171 3.73 -7.09 -21.01
N LEU A 172 4.90 -7.49 -21.50
CA LEU A 172 5.36 -7.24 -22.88
C LEU A 172 5.46 -8.57 -23.64
N SER A 173 6.08 -9.55 -23.00
CA SER A 173 6.22 -10.95 -23.38
C SER A 173 6.70 -11.72 -22.16
N SER A 174 6.39 -13.01 -22.09
CA SER A 174 6.90 -13.95 -21.09
C SER A 174 7.87 -14.93 -21.74
N GLU A 175 8.96 -15.26 -21.05
CA GLU A 175 9.85 -16.36 -21.45
C GLU A 175 9.14 -17.73 -21.33
N VAL A 176 8.06 -17.79 -20.55
CA VAL A 176 7.26 -18.99 -20.36
C VAL A 176 6.11 -19.01 -21.37
N GLU A 177 6.25 -19.82 -22.42
CA GLU A 177 5.30 -19.95 -23.53
C GLU A 177 3.84 -20.14 -23.06
N LYS A 178 3.65 -20.89 -21.96
CA LYS A 178 2.31 -21.15 -21.40
C LYS A 178 1.64 -19.88 -20.86
N ILE A 179 2.40 -18.99 -20.23
CA ILE A 179 1.87 -17.71 -19.70
C ILE A 179 1.47 -16.81 -20.87
N ASP A 180 2.34 -16.73 -21.87
CA ASP A 180 2.09 -16.02 -23.12
C ASP A 180 0.81 -16.49 -23.82
N ALA A 181 0.64 -17.80 -23.93
CA ALA A 181 -0.55 -18.40 -24.54
C ALA A 181 -1.82 -18.03 -23.79
N ILE A 182 -1.83 -18.16 -22.45
CA ILE A 182 -3.01 -17.84 -21.61
C ILE A 182 -3.38 -16.36 -21.75
N ILE A 183 -2.41 -15.44 -21.62
CA ILE A 183 -2.69 -13.99 -21.68
C ILE A 183 -3.18 -13.60 -23.07
N LYS A 184 -2.55 -14.12 -24.14
CA LYS A 184 -2.97 -13.84 -25.53
C LYS A 184 -4.37 -14.40 -25.81
N GLU A 185 -4.68 -15.61 -25.36
CA GLU A 185 -6.01 -16.21 -25.54
C GLU A 185 -7.09 -15.37 -24.84
N GLU A 186 -6.87 -14.97 -23.58
CA GLU A 186 -7.83 -14.18 -22.80
C GLU A 186 -8.02 -12.75 -23.31
N THR A 187 -7.07 -12.23 -24.08
CA THR A 187 -7.10 -10.87 -24.64
C THR A 187 -7.34 -10.81 -26.15
N ALA A 188 -7.36 -11.95 -26.86
CA ALA A 188 -7.42 -12.00 -28.33
C ALA A 188 -8.64 -11.28 -28.94
N ASN A 189 -9.79 -11.38 -28.28
CA ASN A 189 -11.07 -10.85 -28.78
C ASN A 189 -11.53 -9.61 -28.00
N VAL A 190 -10.62 -8.94 -27.32
CA VAL A 190 -10.91 -7.81 -26.46
C VAL A 190 -10.06 -6.63 -26.87
N GLU A 191 -10.69 -5.48 -27.12
CA GLU A 191 -9.95 -4.23 -27.28
C GLU A 191 -9.46 -3.79 -25.89
N ILE A 192 -8.14 -3.72 -25.70
CA ILE A 192 -7.53 -3.36 -24.42
C ILE A 192 -6.91 -1.96 -24.47
N SER A 193 -7.02 -1.22 -23.37
CA SER A 193 -6.31 0.04 -23.15
C SER A 193 -5.04 -0.22 -22.36
N ASN A 194 -3.89 0.23 -22.89
CA ASN A 194 -2.56 0.02 -22.31
C ASN A 194 -2.16 -1.46 -22.20
N SER A 195 -1.45 -1.83 -21.13
CA SER A 195 -0.89 -3.15 -20.93
C SER A 195 -1.77 -4.03 -20.05
N VAL A 196 -1.51 -5.34 -20.17
CA VAL A 196 -1.82 -6.33 -19.15
C VAL A 196 -0.77 -6.20 -18.05
N ASP A 197 -1.17 -6.22 -16.79
CA ASP A 197 -0.22 -6.38 -15.67
C ASP A 197 -0.40 -7.78 -15.08
N TYR A 198 0.71 -8.46 -14.77
CA TYR A 198 0.69 -9.86 -14.33
C TYR A 198 1.69 -10.13 -13.22
N VAL A 199 1.41 -11.13 -12.40
CA VAL A 199 2.31 -11.65 -11.38
C VAL A 199 2.24 -13.17 -11.37
N ILE A 200 3.38 -13.80 -11.06
CA ILE A 200 3.49 -15.24 -10.90
C ILE A 200 3.83 -15.54 -9.43
N TYR A 201 3.20 -16.58 -8.87
CA TYR A 201 3.54 -17.09 -7.55
C TYR A 201 3.43 -18.61 -7.57
N ASP A 202 4.55 -19.32 -7.48
CA ASP A 202 4.61 -20.77 -7.75
C ASP A 202 3.90 -21.10 -9.10
N ASP A 203 2.89 -21.96 -9.07
CA ASP A 203 2.08 -22.33 -10.26
C ASP A 203 0.85 -21.43 -10.48
N LEU A 204 0.79 -20.25 -9.84
CA LEU A 204 -0.31 -19.29 -9.98
C LEU A 204 0.10 -18.21 -10.96
N LEU A 205 -0.71 -18.00 -11.99
CA LEU A 205 -0.67 -16.77 -12.79
C LEU A 205 -1.87 -15.90 -12.38
N MET A 206 -1.62 -14.67 -11.98
CA MET A 206 -2.66 -13.64 -11.83
C MET A 206 -2.36 -12.48 -12.75
N PHE A 207 -3.37 -11.97 -13.46
CA PHE A 207 -3.19 -10.81 -14.32
C PHE A 207 -4.48 -10.02 -14.46
N ASN A 208 -4.36 -8.72 -14.71
CA ASN A 208 -5.48 -7.89 -15.04
C ASN A 208 -5.26 -7.13 -16.35
N TYR A 209 -6.37 -6.74 -16.97
CA TYR A 209 -6.36 -5.93 -18.18
C TYR A 209 -7.58 -5.00 -18.21
N HIS A 210 -7.42 -3.87 -18.91
CA HIS A 210 -8.47 -2.87 -19.05
C HIS A 210 -9.13 -3.00 -20.42
N GLN A 211 -10.31 -3.62 -20.45
CA GLN A 211 -11.12 -3.71 -21.66
C GLN A 211 -11.79 -2.36 -21.97
N ILE A 212 -11.76 -1.94 -23.23
CA ILE A 212 -12.54 -0.81 -23.74
C ILE A 212 -13.97 -1.31 -24.02
N VAL A 213 -14.96 -0.73 -23.33
CA VAL A 213 -16.39 -1.11 -23.46
C VAL A 213 -17.27 0.00 -24.05
N GLY A 214 -16.71 1.17 -24.36
CA GLY A 214 -17.42 2.31 -24.93
C GLY A 214 -16.49 3.46 -25.28
N ARG A 215 -17.05 4.64 -25.62
CA ARG A 215 -16.24 5.86 -25.85
C ARG A 215 -15.63 6.34 -24.54
N LYS A 216 -14.43 5.84 -24.21
CA LYS A 216 -13.60 6.16 -23.03
C LYS A 216 -14.00 5.49 -21.71
N GLU A 217 -14.77 4.40 -21.75
CA GLU A 217 -15.04 3.60 -20.57
C GLU A 217 -14.18 2.35 -20.55
N LEU A 218 -13.48 2.14 -19.44
CA LEU A 218 -12.62 0.99 -19.20
C LEU A 218 -13.23 0.06 -18.16
N THR A 219 -13.27 -1.23 -18.46
CA THR A 219 -13.55 -2.28 -17.48
C THR A 219 -12.26 -3.00 -17.12
N ASN A 220 -11.82 -2.88 -15.87
CA ASN A 220 -10.65 -3.60 -15.36
C ASN A 220 -11.06 -5.01 -14.91
N LYS A 221 -10.55 -6.04 -15.59
CA LYS A 221 -10.82 -7.45 -15.31
C LYS A 221 -9.58 -8.11 -14.75
N LEU A 222 -9.72 -8.80 -13.63
CA LEU A 222 -8.70 -9.65 -13.01
C LEU A 222 -9.00 -11.12 -13.29
N LYS A 223 -7.97 -11.87 -13.63
CA LYS A 223 -8.00 -13.31 -13.89
C LYS A 223 -6.92 -14.01 -13.08
N ALA A 224 -7.18 -15.26 -12.69
CA ALA A 224 -6.18 -16.13 -12.11
C ALA A 224 -6.26 -17.55 -12.68
N PHE A 225 -5.11 -18.15 -12.95
CA PHE A 225 -4.96 -19.46 -13.56
C PHE A 225 -4.05 -20.37 -12.73
N ASP A 226 -4.42 -21.64 -12.62
CA ASP A 226 -3.53 -22.72 -12.18
C ASP A 226 -2.70 -23.16 -13.39
N LEU A 227 -1.40 -22.84 -13.38
CA LEU A 227 -0.47 -23.10 -14.47
C LEU A 227 -0.18 -24.59 -14.65
N LEU A 228 -0.31 -25.45 -13.65
CA LEU A 228 -0.18 -26.90 -13.86
C LEU A 228 -1.35 -27.43 -14.69
N LYS A 229 -2.57 -27.03 -14.31
CA LYS A 229 -3.80 -27.50 -14.95
C LYS A 229 -4.18 -26.74 -16.21
N GLY A 230 -3.57 -25.56 -16.43
CA GLY A 230 -3.95 -24.65 -17.52
C GLY A 230 -5.41 -24.19 -17.41
N LYS A 231 -5.89 -23.96 -16.18
CA LYS A 231 -7.31 -23.69 -15.93
C LYS A 231 -7.50 -22.38 -15.18
N GLU A 232 -8.47 -21.57 -15.61
CA GLU A 232 -8.95 -20.43 -14.82
C GLU A 232 -9.51 -20.92 -13.48
N ILE A 233 -9.01 -20.34 -12.39
CA ILE A 233 -9.46 -20.62 -11.02
C ILE A 233 -10.14 -19.42 -10.36
N TYR A 234 -10.03 -18.22 -10.95
CA TYR A 234 -10.69 -17.02 -10.46
C TYR A 234 -10.84 -15.97 -11.58
N SER A 235 -11.95 -15.23 -11.55
CA SER A 235 -12.20 -14.08 -12.42
C SER A 235 -13.05 -13.07 -11.67
N GLU A 236 -12.71 -11.79 -11.79
CA GLU A 236 -13.41 -10.70 -11.12
C GLU A 236 -13.33 -9.41 -11.93
N VAL A 237 -14.38 -8.59 -11.87
CA VAL A 237 -14.34 -7.23 -12.43
C VAL A 237 -13.96 -6.29 -11.29
N LEU A 238 -12.75 -5.72 -11.38
CA LEU A 238 -12.21 -4.81 -10.36
C LEU A 238 -12.80 -3.42 -10.48
N ASN A 239 -13.01 -2.94 -11.71
CA ASN A 239 -13.65 -1.65 -11.96
C ASN A 239 -14.58 -1.81 -13.17
N LYS A 240 -15.88 -1.53 -13.01
CA LYS A 240 -16.86 -1.70 -14.09
C LYS A 240 -16.77 -0.60 -15.15
N SER A 241 -16.64 0.65 -14.73
CA SER A 241 -16.58 1.82 -15.60
C SER A 241 -15.59 2.83 -15.04
N ALA A 242 -14.33 2.66 -15.42
CA ALA A 242 -13.25 3.57 -15.09
C ALA A 242 -13.02 4.56 -16.24
N ASN A 243 -12.88 5.84 -15.90
CA ASN A 243 -12.60 6.91 -16.87
C ASN A 243 -11.12 6.98 -17.28
N ALA A 244 -10.26 6.21 -16.61
CA ALA A 244 -8.83 6.16 -16.82
C ALA A 244 -8.27 4.81 -16.35
N TYR A 245 -7.07 4.50 -16.82
CA TYR A 245 -6.30 3.34 -16.38
C TYR A 245 -6.06 3.38 -14.86
N ALA A 246 -6.24 2.24 -14.19
CA ALA A 246 -5.96 2.08 -12.76
C ALA A 246 -4.82 1.06 -12.57
N PRO A 247 -3.56 1.52 -12.39
CA PRO A 247 -2.45 0.63 -12.04
C PRO A 247 -2.66 0.04 -10.63
N ASP A 248 -1.81 -0.93 -10.26
CA ASP A 248 -1.67 -1.44 -8.89
C ASP A 248 -2.98 -1.90 -8.24
N SER A 249 -3.87 -2.47 -9.04
CA SER A 249 -5.19 -2.93 -8.59
C SER A 249 -5.13 -4.20 -7.72
N PHE A 250 -3.98 -4.87 -7.68
CA PHE A 250 -3.72 -6.00 -6.81
C PHE A 250 -2.21 -6.20 -6.60
N PHE A 251 -1.85 -6.93 -5.56
CA PHE A 251 -0.49 -7.42 -5.33
C PHE A 251 -0.54 -8.66 -4.44
N LEU A 252 0.58 -9.38 -4.37
CA LEU A 252 0.72 -10.53 -3.48
C LEU A 252 1.61 -10.18 -2.30
N TYR A 253 1.27 -10.74 -1.14
CA TYR A 253 2.10 -10.71 0.06
C TYR A 253 2.11 -12.10 0.69
N LYS A 254 3.28 -12.74 0.73
CA LYS A 254 3.42 -14.17 1.05
C LYS A 254 2.43 -14.96 0.18
N ASN A 255 1.64 -15.84 0.78
CA ASN A 255 0.61 -16.61 0.11
C ASN A 255 -0.77 -15.90 0.07
N MET A 256 -0.82 -14.58 0.20
CA MET A 256 -2.07 -13.80 0.16
C MET A 256 -2.11 -12.91 -1.08
N ALA A 257 -3.25 -12.90 -1.77
CA ALA A 257 -3.57 -11.92 -2.79
C ALA A 257 -4.42 -10.80 -2.18
N ILE A 258 -3.97 -9.55 -2.35
CA ILE A 258 -4.64 -8.34 -1.90
C ILE A 258 -5.14 -7.61 -3.14
N ILE A 259 -6.46 -7.44 -3.24
CA ILE A 259 -7.13 -6.96 -4.46
C ILE A 259 -8.00 -5.77 -4.12
N LEU A 260 -7.81 -4.66 -4.83
CA LEU A 260 -8.62 -3.46 -4.74
C LEU A 260 -9.74 -3.51 -5.78
N LYS A 261 -10.98 -3.36 -5.32
CA LYS A 261 -12.18 -3.36 -6.15
C LYS A 261 -12.97 -2.06 -5.96
N GLU A 262 -13.36 -1.44 -7.08
CA GLU A 262 -14.11 -0.19 -7.19
C GLU A 262 -13.55 0.95 -6.33
N LYS A 263 -12.24 0.90 -6.01
CA LYS A 263 -11.53 1.78 -5.10
C LYS A 263 -12.09 1.85 -3.66
N ASN A 264 -13.04 1.01 -3.27
CA ASN A 264 -13.70 1.07 -1.96
C ASN A 264 -13.87 -0.29 -1.26
N GLU A 265 -13.43 -1.38 -1.89
CA GLU A 265 -13.41 -2.72 -1.32
C GLU A 265 -12.01 -3.32 -1.46
N VAL A 266 -11.51 -3.93 -0.38
CA VAL A 266 -10.28 -4.73 -0.40
C VAL A 266 -10.64 -6.19 -0.19
N ILE A 267 -10.32 -7.03 -1.15
CA ILE A 267 -10.55 -8.47 -1.11
C ILE A 267 -9.24 -9.17 -0.76
N ILE A 268 -9.27 -10.05 0.23
CA ILE A 268 -8.12 -10.85 0.64
C ILE A 268 -8.39 -12.31 0.31
N MET A 269 -7.50 -12.92 -0.47
CA MET A 269 -7.55 -14.32 -0.82
C MET A 269 -6.27 -15.04 -0.41
N GLU A 270 -6.42 -16.25 0.10
CA GLU A 270 -5.30 -17.15 0.41
C GLU A 270 -5.04 -18.06 -0.79
N ILE A 271 -3.79 -18.09 -1.23
CA ILE A 271 -3.25 -19.01 -2.22
C ILE A 271 -2.94 -20.33 -1.52
N LYS A 272 -3.57 -21.41 -1.98
CA LYS A 272 -3.32 -22.78 -1.49
C LYS A 272 -2.90 -23.67 -2.65
N ASN A 273 -1.93 -24.54 -2.39
CA ASN A 273 -1.48 -25.55 -3.35
C ASN A 273 -2.55 -26.64 -3.56
#